data_AF-A0A1N6X5E9-F1
#
_entry.id   AF-A0A1N6X5E9-F1
#
_cell.length_a   1.000
_cell.length_b   1.000
_cell.length_c   1.000
_cell.angle_alpha   90.00
_cell.angle_beta   90.00
_cell.angle_gamma   90.00
#
_symmetry.space_group_name_H-M   'P 1'
#
loop_
_entity.id
_entity.type
_entity.pdbx_description
1 polymer ?
#
loop_
_entity_poly.entity_id
_entity_poly.type
_entity_poly.pdbx_seq_one_letter_code
_entity_poly.pdbx_strand_id
1 'polypeptide(L)'
;MEGPLMGKRRSRLAEEIETLRQEIEQHREELSTYEQLRRESRTRKVDFDGFEGICVSCGHGVILRTEDRLHCTGCEYQRYL
;
A
#
# COMPACT_ATOMS: atom_id res chain seq x y z
N MET A 1 -28.62 -18.63 -39.69
CA MET A 1 -29.11 -17.98 -38.45
C MET A 1 -28.04 -18.19 -37.39
N GLU A 2 -27.18 -17.19 -37.19
CA GLU A 2 -26.12 -17.25 -36.18
C GLU A 2 -26.69 -16.82 -34.81
N GLY A 3 -26.45 -17.64 -33.79
CA GLY A 3 -27.18 -17.63 -32.53
C GLY A 3 -26.78 -16.51 -31.53
N PRO A 4 -27.66 -16.21 -30.56
CA PRO A 4 -27.59 -15.05 -29.66
C PRO A 4 -26.59 -15.18 -28.49
N LEU A 5 -25.62 -16.11 -28.56
CA LEU A 5 -24.69 -16.41 -27.46
C LEU A 5 -23.55 -15.38 -27.31
N MET A 6 -23.31 -14.55 -28.33
CA MET A 6 -22.23 -13.56 -28.34
C MET A 6 -22.53 -12.30 -27.49
N GLY A 7 -23.81 -11.95 -27.30
CA GLY A 7 -24.20 -10.74 -26.56
C GLY A 7 -23.95 -10.82 -25.05
N LYS A 8 -24.19 -11.98 -24.44
CA LYS A 8 -24.04 -12.17 -22.99
C LYS A 8 -22.58 -12.21 -22.52
N ARG A 9 -21.66 -12.73 -23.34
CA ARG A 9 -20.21 -12.73 -23.05
C ARG A 9 -19.61 -11.32 -23.11
N ARG A 10 -20.03 -10.50 -24.08
CA ARG A 10 -19.57 -9.12 -24.19
C ARG A 10 -20.03 -8.24 -23.02
N SER A 11 -21.25 -8.44 -22.51
CA SER A 11 -21.75 -7.72 -21.33
C SER A 11 -20.91 -8.01 -20.09
N ARG A 12 -20.60 -9.29 -19.84
CA ARG A 12 -19.86 -9.72 -18.66
C ARG A 12 -18.41 -9.23 -18.66
N LEU A 13 -17.76 -9.23 -19.84
CA LEU A 13 -16.41 -8.66 -20.00
C LEU A 13 -16.39 -7.15 -19.81
N ALA A 14 -17.45 -6.44 -20.25
CA ALA A 14 -17.54 -5.00 -20.04
C ALA A 14 -17.69 -4.66 -18.55
N GLU A 15 -18.49 -5.44 -17.81
CA GLU A 15 -18.61 -5.32 -16.35
C GLU A 15 -17.28 -5.62 -15.64
N GLU A 16 -16.57 -6.70 -16.02
CA GLU A 16 -15.26 -7.03 -15.45
C GLU A 16 -14.21 -5.93 -15.72
N ILE A 17 -14.19 -5.36 -16.92
CA ILE A 17 -13.28 -4.25 -17.25
C ILE A 17 -13.58 -3.01 -16.40
N GLU A 18 -14.85 -2.72 -16.16
CA GLU A 18 -15.24 -1.57 -15.34
C GLU A 18 -14.86 -1.77 -13.87
N THR A 19 -15.06 -2.96 -13.32
CA THR A 19 -14.59 -3.31 -11.97
C THR A 19 -13.07 -3.17 -11.85
N LEU A 20 -12.31 -3.74 -12.80
CA LEU A 20 -10.85 -3.63 -12.80
C LEU A 20 -10.36 -2.17 -12.92
N ARG A 21 -11.09 -1.32 -13.65
CA ARG A 21 -10.78 0.11 -13.71
C ARG A 21 -11.00 0.80 -12.36
N GLN A 22 -12.07 0.47 -11.66
CA GLN A 22 -12.34 1.00 -10.31
C GLN A 22 -11.27 0.56 -9.31
N GLU A 23 -10.86 -0.71 -9.35
CA GLU A 23 -9.77 -1.22 -8.51
C GLU A 23 -8.43 -0.52 -8.80
N ILE A 24 -8.10 -0.32 -10.09
CA ILE A 24 -6.89 0.42 -10.48
C ILE A 24 -6.93 1.85 -9.96
N GLU A 25 -8.07 2.53 -10.06
CA GLU A 25 -8.18 3.91 -9.60
C GLU A 25 -8.07 4.01 -8.08
N GLN A 26 -8.68 3.09 -7.35
CA GLN A 26 -8.51 2.98 -5.90
C GLN A 26 -7.03 2.77 -5.52
N HIS A 27 -6.33 1.85 -6.20
CA HIS A 27 -4.91 1.62 -5.94
C HIS A 27 -4.03 2.83 -6.28
N ARG A 28 -4.42 3.64 -7.27
CA ARG A 28 -3.72 4.91 -7.57
C ARG A 28 -3.90 5.94 -6.46
N GLU A 29 -5.09 6.06 -5.89
CA GLU A 29 -5.35 6.94 -4.75
C GLU A 29 -4.56 6.50 -3.50
N GLU A 30 -4.51 5.19 -3.23
CA GLU A 30 -3.70 4.61 -2.15
C GLU A 30 -2.21 4.90 -2.35
N LEU A 31 -1.69 4.72 -3.58
CA LEU A 31 -0.31 5.04 -3.93
C LEU A 31 -0.01 6.53 -3.79
N SER A 32 -0.92 7.40 -4.23
CA SER A 32 -0.77 8.85 -4.11
C SER A 32 -0.67 9.28 -2.64
N THR A 33 -1.49 8.68 -1.78
CA THR A 33 -1.45 8.90 -0.33
C THR A 33 -0.12 8.44 0.26
N TYR A 34 0.36 7.27 -0.13
CA TYR A 34 1.67 6.76 0.31
C TYR A 34 2.84 7.66 -0.15
N GLU A 35 2.81 8.12 -1.40
CA GLU A 35 3.82 9.04 -1.92
C GLU A 35 3.81 10.39 -1.19
N GLN A 36 2.62 10.90 -0.85
CA GLN A 36 2.48 12.10 -0.04
C GLN A 36 3.09 11.91 1.35
N LEU A 37 2.73 10.83 2.05
CA LEU A 37 3.30 10.49 3.36
C LEU A 37 4.82 10.33 3.30
N ARG A 38 5.34 9.73 2.22
CA ARG A 38 6.78 9.60 1.98
C ARG A 38 7.46 10.96 1.76
N ARG A 39 6.84 11.87 1.02
CA ARG A 39 7.35 13.24 0.82
C ARG A 39 7.31 14.03 2.12
N GLU A 40 6.20 13.97 2.86
CA GLU A 40 6.06 14.63 4.16
C GLU A 40 7.11 14.11 5.16
N SER A 41 7.33 12.79 5.20
CA SER A 41 8.39 12.15 6.01
C SER A 41 9.80 12.53 5.58
N ARG A 42 10.02 12.93 4.32
CA ARG A 42 11.32 13.48 3.86
C ARG A 42 11.49 14.96 4.20
N THR A 43 10.41 15.73 4.18
CA THR A 43 10.44 17.18 4.45
C THR A 43 10.49 17.51 5.93
N ARG A 44 9.84 16.70 6.78
CA ARG A 44 10.12 16.68 8.21
C ARG A 44 11.43 15.91 8.35
N LYS A 45 12.53 16.59 8.67
CA LYS A 45 13.80 15.96 9.05
C LYS A 45 13.59 15.06 10.27
N VAL A 46 13.03 13.88 10.05
CA VAL A 46 13.21 12.76 10.95
C VAL A 46 14.34 12.00 10.30
N ASP A 47 15.51 12.07 10.93
CA ASP A 47 16.69 11.30 10.56
C ASP A 47 16.35 9.81 10.75
N PHE A 48 15.63 9.26 9.77
CA PHE A 48 15.32 7.85 9.66
C PHE A 48 16.49 7.21 8.94
N ASP A 49 17.37 6.56 9.70
CA ASP A 49 18.57 5.89 9.20
C ASP A 49 18.23 4.61 8.40
N GLY A 50 17.00 4.13 8.45
CA GLY A 50 16.56 3.08 7.53
C GLY A 50 15.28 2.37 7.94
N PHE A 51 14.66 1.75 6.94
CA PHE A 51 13.69 0.68 7.14
C PHE A 51 14.44 -0.63 7.39
N GLU A 52 14.12 -1.34 8.47
CA GLU A 52 14.78 -2.60 8.84
C GLU A 52 13.97 -3.85 8.48
N GLY A 53 12.65 -3.74 8.35
CA GLY A 53 11.79 -4.89 8.06
C GLY A 53 10.37 -4.76 8.60
N ILE A 54 9.62 -5.86 8.52
CA ILE A 54 8.27 -6.01 9.11
C ILE A 54 8.42 -6.43 10.58
N CYS A 55 7.63 -5.83 11.47
CA CYS A 55 7.61 -6.16 12.88
C CYS A 55 7.02 -7.56 13.11
N VAL A 56 7.85 -8.47 13.62
CA VAL A 56 7.43 -9.84 13.94
C VAL A 56 6.44 -9.91 15.11
N SER A 57 6.37 -8.88 15.96
CA SER A 57 5.47 -8.86 17.12
C SER A 57 4.02 -8.57 16.74
N CYS A 58 3.77 -7.66 15.80
CA CYS A 58 2.41 -7.30 15.37
C CYS A 58 2.04 -7.78 13.96
N GLY A 59 3.02 -8.17 13.14
CA GLY A 59 2.80 -8.72 11.80
C GLY A 59 2.39 -7.72 10.72
N HIS A 60 2.04 -6.47 11.08
CA HIS A 60 1.58 -5.44 10.13
C HIS A 60 2.35 -4.12 10.21
N GLY A 61 3.06 -3.84 11.30
CA GLY A 61 3.87 -2.62 11.45
C GLY A 61 5.25 -2.77 10.82
N VAL A 62 5.85 -1.67 10.37
CA VAL A 62 7.24 -1.63 9.89
C VAL A 62 8.20 -1.19 10.99
N ILE A 63 9.40 -1.79 11.03
CA ILE A 63 10.50 -1.40 11.93
C ILE A 63 11.32 -0.31 11.27
N LEU A 64 11.40 0.82 11.98
CA LEU A 64 12.20 1.98 11.58
C LEU A 64 13.39 2.13 12.51
N ARG A 65 14.57 2.34 11.93
CA ARG A 65 15.81 2.68 12.63
C ARG A 65 15.96 4.20 12.70
N THR A 66 16.28 4.69 13.89
CA THR A 66 16.90 6.00 14.14
C THR A 66 18.28 5.77 14.75
N GLU A 67 19.07 6.83 14.94
CA GLU A 67 20.47 6.76 15.38
C GLU A 67 20.71 5.84 16.58
N ASP A 68 19.79 5.85 17.56
CA ASP A 68 19.93 5.17 18.85
C ASP A 68 18.89 4.06 19.12
N ARG A 69 17.91 3.86 18.23
CA ARG A 69 16.80 2.93 18.50
C ARG A 69 16.12 2.39 17.25
N LEU A 70 15.51 1.22 17.43
CA LEU A 70 14.55 0.61 16.54
C LEU A 70 13.15 0.78 17.14
N HIS A 71 12.16 1.17 16.35
CA HIS A 71 10.77 1.19 16.79
C HIS A 71 9.81 0.70 15.71
N CYS A 72 8.69 0.12 16.13
CA CYS A 72 7.61 -0.28 15.25
C CYS A 72 6.61 0.86 15.05
N THR A 73 6.08 1.00 13.84
CA THR A 73 5.02 1.95 13.51
C THR A 73 3.61 1.47 13.85
N GLY A 74 3.43 0.17 14.06
CA GLY A 74 2.12 -0.46 14.27
C GLY A 74 1.84 -0.93 15.70
N CYS A 75 2.84 -0.93 16.58
CA CYS A 75 2.68 -1.32 17.99
C CYS A 75 3.75 -0.64 18.86
N GLU A 76 3.69 -0.85 20.18
CA GLU A 76 4.62 -0.25 21.16
C GLU A 76 6.03 -0.87 21.19
N TYR A 77 6.37 -1.71 20.21
CA TYR A 77 7.69 -2.33 20.15
C TYR A 77 8.79 -1.29 19.90
N GLN A 78 9.80 -1.26 20.79
CA GLN A 78 10.99 -0.43 20.66
C GLN A 78 12.21 -1.08 21.33
N ARG A 79 13.42 -0.84 20.79
CA ARG A 79 14.69 -1.38 21.27
C ARG A 79 15.83 -0.37 21.03
N TYR A 80 16.68 -0.13 22.02
CA TYR A 80 17.91 0.67 21.85
C TYR A 80 19.04 -0.15 21.19
N LEU A 81 19.83 0.50 20.33
CA LEU A 81 20.94 -0.11 19.58
C LEU A 81 22.23 -0.23 20.39
#